data_AF-A0A3D0KUT4-F1
#
_entry.id   AF-A0A3D0KUT4-F1
#
_cell.length_a   1.000
_cell.length_b   1.000
_cell.length_c   1.000
_cell.angle_alpha   90.00
_cell.angle_beta   90.00
_cell.angle_gamma   90.00
#
_symmetry.space_group_name_H-M   'P 1'
#
loop_
_entity.id
_entity.type
_entity.pdbx_description
1 polymer ?
#
loop_
_entity_poly.entity_id
_entity_poly.type
_entity_poly.pdbx_seq_one_letter_code
_entity_poly.pdbx_strand_id
1 'polypeptide(L)'
;MADLLIELICEEIPARMQMRAAQDLEKLVSGALNDAGLPHGSARHFVAPRHLAVYIDDVAVRQEDVSEERRGPRADAPEQAIAGFLKS
;
A
#
# COMPACT_ATOMS: atom_id res chain seq x y z
N MET A 1 -12.03 -12.71 0.91
CA MET A 1 -10.91 -11.90 1.42
C MET A 1 -9.96 -12.82 2.15
N ALA A 2 -8.70 -12.42 2.35
CA ALA A 2 -7.70 -13.25 3.00
C ALA A 2 -6.98 -12.42 4.07
N ASP A 3 -6.56 -13.08 5.14
CA ASP A 3 -5.80 -12.42 6.19
C ASP A 3 -4.32 -12.37 5.82
N LEU A 4 -3.67 -11.26 6.17
CA LEU A 4 -2.26 -11.02 5.89
C LEU A 4 -1.47 -10.95 7.19
N LEU A 5 -0.46 -11.81 7.33
CA LEU A 5 0.56 -11.72 8.36
C LEU A 5 1.90 -11.36 7.72
N ILE A 6 2.50 -10.26 8.16
CA ILE A 6 3.88 -9.90 7.84
C ILE A 6 4.69 -10.00 9.12
N GLU A 7 5.77 -10.76 9.08
CA GLU A 7 6.73 -10.90 10.16
C GLU A 7 8.13 -10.50 9.71
N LEU A 8 8.77 -9.63 10.48
CA LEU A 8 10.15 -9.21 10.30
C LEU A 8 10.98 -9.74 11.46
N ILE A 9 11.89 -10.67 11.16
CA ILE A 9 12.91 -11.14 12.10
C ILE A 9 14.09 -10.18 12.01
N CYS A 10 14.55 -9.69 13.17
CA CYS A 10 15.57 -8.67 13.26
C CYS A 10 16.58 -8.95 14.38
N GLU A 11 17.62 -8.12 14.42
CA GLU A 11 18.49 -8.01 15.59
C GLU A 11 17.72 -7.46 16.80
N GLU A 12 18.35 -7.52 17.98
CA GLU A 12 17.69 -7.10 19.21
C GLU A 12 17.21 -5.63 19.15
N ILE A 13 15.90 -5.45 19.31
CA ILE A 13 15.24 -4.16 19.40
C ILE A 13 15.32 -3.69 20.86
N PRO A 14 15.89 -2.51 21.14
CA PRO A 14 15.89 -1.95 22.48
C PRO A 14 14.47 -1.83 23.05
N ALA A 15 14.26 -2.22 24.31
CA ALA A 15 12.93 -2.30 24.92
C ALA A 15 12.09 -1.02 24.76
N ARG A 16 12.72 0.16 24.89
CA ARG A 16 12.05 1.47 24.72
C ARG A 16 11.53 1.75 23.30
N MET A 17 12.06 1.04 22.30
CA MET A 17 11.72 1.23 20.88
C MET A 17 10.69 0.21 20.39
N GLN A 18 10.54 -0.92 21.07
CA GLN A 18 9.73 -2.05 20.63
C GLN A 18 8.28 -1.66 20.30
N MET A 19 7.55 -1.05 21.24
CA MET A 19 6.16 -0.65 21.01
C MET A 19 6.00 0.33 19.85
N ARG A 20 6.88 1.33 19.78
CA ARG A 20 6.84 2.34 18.71
C ARG A 20 7.14 1.70 17.34
N ALA A 21 8.14 0.84 17.26
CA ALA A 21 8.49 0.17 16.01
C ALA A 21 7.33 -0.70 15.48
N ALA A 22 6.60 -1.35 16.38
CA ALA A 22 5.43 -2.16 16.02
C ALA A 22 4.26 -1.30 15.50
N GLN A 23 3.99 -0.17 16.17
CA GLN A 23 2.98 0.79 15.73
C GLN A 23 3.34 1.45 14.40
N ASP A 24 4.61 1.80 14.22
CA ASP A 24 5.11 2.38 12.98
C ASP A 24 4.98 1.36 11.83
N LEU A 25 5.29 0.08 12.06
CA LEU A 25 5.10 -0.99 11.06
C LEU A 25 3.63 -1.14 10.67
N GLU A 26 2.71 -1.20 11.64
CA GLU A 26 1.27 -1.27 11.37
C GLU A 26 0.79 -0.11 10.51
N LYS A 27 1.19 1.12 10.88
CA LYS A 27 0.83 2.32 10.15
C LYS A 27 1.38 2.32 8.72
N LEU A 28 2.64 1.93 8.54
CA LEU A 28 3.29 1.91 7.22
C LEU A 28 2.66 0.86 6.30
N VAL A 29 2.40 -0.34 6.81
CA VAL A 29 1.78 -1.40 6.00
C VAL A 29 0.33 -1.06 5.67
N SER A 30 -0.45 -0.60 6.65
CA SER A 30 -1.84 -0.20 6.39
C SER A 30 -1.90 0.98 5.43
N GLY A 31 -1.01 1.97 5.57
CA GLY A 31 -0.88 3.08 4.62
C GLY A 31 -0.58 2.59 3.21
N ALA A 32 0.39 1.68 3.06
CA ALA A 32 0.74 1.11 1.76
C ALA A 32 -0.41 0.33 1.10
N LEU A 33 -1.23 -0.39 1.88
CA LEU A 33 -2.43 -1.05 1.35
C LEU A 33 -3.48 -0.04 0.86
N ASN A 34 -3.69 1.04 1.61
CA ASN A 34 -4.60 2.11 1.21
C ASN A 34 -4.12 2.84 -0.05
N ASP A 35 -2.83 3.16 -0.14
CA ASP A 35 -2.23 3.80 -1.31
C ASP A 35 -2.30 2.88 -2.54
N ALA A 36 -2.22 1.57 -2.33
CA ALA A 36 -2.45 0.57 -3.36
C ALA A 36 -3.94 0.36 -3.68
N GLY A 37 -4.89 1.02 -3.02
CA GLY A 37 -6.31 0.78 -3.26
C GLY A 37 -6.73 -0.66 -2.98
N LEU A 38 -6.12 -1.29 -1.95
CA LEU A 38 -6.48 -2.62 -1.46
C LEU A 38 -7.31 -2.48 -0.18
N PRO A 39 -8.64 -2.63 -0.25
CA PRO A 39 -9.47 -2.66 0.95
C PRO A 39 -9.00 -3.74 1.93
N HIS A 40 -9.01 -3.41 3.22
CA HIS A 40 -8.63 -4.30 4.29
C HIS A 40 -9.41 -3.98 5.58
N GLY A 41 -9.47 -4.96 6.48
CA GLY A 41 -10.06 -4.83 7.81
C GLY A 41 -9.09 -4.22 8.83
N SER A 42 -9.30 -4.57 10.10
CA SER A 42 -8.44 -4.10 11.20
C SER A 42 -7.01 -4.61 11.07
N ALA A 43 -6.07 -3.79 11.53
CA ALA A 43 -4.67 -4.15 11.68
C ALA A 43 -4.32 -4.30 13.16
N ARG A 44 -3.41 -5.22 13.47
CA ARG A 44 -2.90 -5.52 14.81
C ARG A 44 -1.40 -5.72 14.77
N HIS A 45 -0.65 -4.97 15.58
CA HIS A 45 0.80 -5.15 15.72
C HIS A 45 1.19 -6.09 16.87
N PHE A 46 2.33 -6.74 16.69
CA PHE A 46 2.99 -7.57 17.68
C PHE A 46 4.48 -7.24 17.73
N VAL A 47 5.09 -7.37 18.90
CA VAL A 47 6.52 -7.18 19.08
C VAL A 47 7.10 -8.14 20.10
N ALA A 48 8.28 -8.65 19.78
CA ALA A 48 9.19 -9.30 20.70
C ALA A 48 10.61 -8.73 20.47
N PRO A 49 11.61 -9.04 21.32
CA PRO A 49 12.94 -8.45 21.20
C PRO A 49 13.60 -8.60 19.83
N ARG A 50 13.25 -9.61 19.03
CA ARG A 50 13.82 -9.86 17.70
C ARG A 50 12.77 -10.02 16.60
N HIS A 51 11.53 -9.62 16.88
CA HIS A 51 10.40 -9.81 15.97
C HIS A 51 9.50 -8.58 15.98
N LEU A 52 9.13 -8.12 14.80
CA LEU A 52 8.01 -7.22 14.58
C LEU A 52 7.03 -7.90 13.65
N ALA A 53 5.74 -7.87 13.98
CA ALA A 53 4.73 -8.40 13.09
C ALA A 53 3.51 -7.50 13.03
N VAL A 54 2.82 -7.56 11.89
CA VAL A 54 1.47 -6.99 11.72
C VAL A 54 0.57 -8.05 11.12
N TYR A 55 -0.62 -8.19 11.70
CA TYR A 55 -1.71 -9.00 11.19
C TYR A 55 -2.81 -8.06 10.70
N ILE A 56 -3.32 -8.28 9.48
CA ILE A 56 -4.37 -7.46 8.88
C ILE A 56 -5.48 -8.39 8.42
N ASP A 57 -6.68 -8.15 8.94
CA ASP A 57 -7.89 -8.91 8.61
C ASP A 57 -8.37 -8.56 7.18
N ASP A 58 -8.99 -9.53 6.50
CA ASP A 58 -9.83 -9.29 5.32
C ASP A 58 -9.20 -8.45 4.20
N VAL A 59 -7.91 -8.66 3.89
CA VAL A 59 -7.26 -7.99 2.77
C VAL A 59 -7.84 -8.48 1.44
N ALA A 60 -8.13 -7.53 0.56
CA ALA A 60 -8.56 -7.81 -0.81
C ALA A 60 -7.48 -8.60 -1.56
N VAL A 61 -7.89 -9.66 -2.26
CA VAL A 61 -6.97 -10.55 -3.01
C VAL A 61 -6.45 -9.90 -4.30
N ARG A 62 -7.07 -8.80 -4.73
CA ARG A 62 -6.69 -7.99 -5.88
C ARG A 62 -7.20 -6.57 -5.71
N GLN A 63 -6.56 -5.63 -6.38
CA GLN A 63 -7.04 -4.26 -6.53
C GLN A 63 -8.31 -4.25 -7.39
N GLU A 64 -9.14 -3.23 -7.20
CA GLU A 64 -10.23 -2.95 -8.14
C GLU A 64 -9.68 -2.50 -9.49
N ASP A 65 -10.43 -2.76 -10.55
CA ASP A 65 -10.06 -2.29 -11.88
C ASP A 65 -10.16 -0.76 -11.92
N VAL A 66 -9.06 -0.09 -12.26
CA VAL A 66 -9.01 1.37 -12.42
C VAL A 66 -9.22 1.71 -13.89
N SER A 67 -10.29 2.43 -14.20
CA SER A 67 -10.53 3.00 -15.53
C SER A 67 -10.18 4.48 -15.51
N GLU A 68 -9.23 4.90 -16.34
CA GLU A 68 -8.88 6.30 -16.53
C GLU A 68 -9.46 6.83 -17.84
N GLU A 69 -10.33 7.84 -17.76
CA GLU A 69 -10.82 8.55 -18.94
C GLU A 69 -9.99 9.82 -19.17
N ARG A 70 -9.14 9.77 -20.21
CA ARG A 70 -8.31 10.92 -20.61
C ARG A 70 -8.93 11.60 -21.82
N ARG A 71 -9.38 12.85 -21.64
CA ARG A 71 -9.83 13.68 -22.75
C ARG A 71 -8.62 14.15 -23.56
N GLY A 72 -8.53 13.66 -24.79
CA GLY A 72 -7.53 14.10 -25.74
C GLY A 72 -7.75 15.53 -26.22
N PRO A 73 -6.76 16.10 -26.93
CA PRO A 73 -6.94 17.36 -27.63
C PRO A 73 -8.06 17.25 -28.67
N ARG A 74 -8.64 18.38 -29.07
CA ARG A 74 -9.65 18.39 -30.14
C ARG A 74 -9.11 17.74 -31.42
N ALA A 75 -9.99 17.18 -32.24
CA ALA A 75 -9.61 16.51 -33.49
C ALA A 75 -8.89 17.44 -34.49
N ASP A 76 -9.05 18.75 -34.36
CA ASP A 76 -8.42 19.81 -35.16
C ASP A 76 -7.19 20.45 -34.49
N ALA A 77 -6.70 19.88 -33.39
CA ALA A 77 -5.52 20.39 -32.70
C ALA A 77 -4.23 20.20 -33.53
N PRO A 78 -3.17 20.98 -33.25
CA PRO A 78 -1.88 20.80 -33.89
C PRO A 78 -1.40 19.36 -33.81
N GLU A 79 -0.81 18.85 -34.90
CA GLU A 79 -0.38 17.47 -35.02
C GLU A 79 0.58 17.05 -33.89
N GLN A 80 1.41 17.98 -33.42
CA GLN A 80 2.29 17.76 -32.28
C GLN A 80 1.54 17.51 -30.96
N ALA A 81 0.38 18.16 -30.75
CA ALA A 81 -0.45 17.95 -29.56
C ALA A 81 -1.17 16.59 -29.62
N ILE A 82 -1.66 16.19 -30.80
CA ILE A 82 -2.29 14.88 -31.03
C ILE A 82 -1.24 13.77 -30.85
N ALA A 83 -0.07 13.91 -31.47
CA ALA A 83 1.03 12.95 -31.37
C ALA A 83 1.59 12.84 -29.95
N GLY A 84 1.59 13.94 -29.18
CA GLY A 84 1.96 13.93 -27.77
C GLY A 84 0.98 13.13 -26.91
N PHE A 85 -0.33 13.32 -27.13
CA PHE A 85 -1.37 12.58 -26.42
C PHE A 85 -1.35 11.08 -26.73
N LEU A 86 -1.16 10.68 -27.98
CA LEU A 86 -1.09 9.27 -28.38
C LEU A 86 0.13 8.51 -27.82
N LYS A 87 1.17 9.23 -27.37
CA LYS A 87 2.37 8.64 -26.74
C LYS A 87 2.28 8.56 -25.22
N SER A 88 1.25 9.16 -24.63
CA SER A 88 1.09 9.33 -23.19
C SER A 88 0.20 8.29 -22.54
#